data_AF-A0A0C3LU76-F1
#
_entry.id   AF-A0A0C3LU76-F1
#
_cell.length_a   1.000
_cell.length_b   1.000
_cell.length_c   1.000
_cell.angle_alpha   90.00
_cell.angle_beta   90.00
_cell.angle_gamma   90.00
#
_symmetry.space_group_name_H-M   'P 1'
#
loop_
_entity.id
_entity.type
_entity.pdbx_description
1 polymer ?
#
loop_
_entity_poly.entity_id
_entity_poly.type
_entity_poly.pdbx_seq_one_letter_code
_entity_poly.pdbx_strand_id
1 'polypeptide(L)'
;MGRQLTSDERWTIVRLRYDEDKPISYIVDKLNTSQSTVYLVLAEFHHTGQTSNPKPSGRGTSRILTQDDIGLVRSMLKQSPSVFLDEVQDALEEEGRQVSLHLPKDR
;
A
#
# COMPACT_ATOMS: atom_id res chain seq x y z
N MET A 1 16.30 -4.83 -15.73
CA MET A 1 15.72 -3.55 -15.30
C MET A 1 14.33 -3.44 -15.92
N GLY A 2 13.25 -3.52 -15.13
CA GLY A 2 11.89 -3.45 -15.66
C GLY A 2 11.46 -2.00 -15.88
N ARG A 3 11.15 -1.62 -17.12
CA ARG A 3 10.54 -0.32 -17.45
C ARG A 3 9.14 -0.27 -16.84
N GLN A 4 8.91 0.72 -15.99
CA GLN A 4 7.57 1.04 -15.51
C GLN A 4 6.84 1.83 -16.59
N LEU A 5 5.63 1.39 -16.96
CA LEU A 5 4.78 2.15 -17.88
C LEU A 5 4.19 3.35 -17.15
N THR A 6 4.16 4.50 -17.82
CA THR A 6 3.42 5.67 -17.32
C THR A 6 1.91 5.41 -17.37
N SER A 7 1.14 6.19 -16.62
CA SER A 7 -0.34 6.09 -16.64
C SER A 7 -0.90 6.27 -18.06
N ASP A 8 -0.31 7.16 -18.85
CA ASP A 8 -0.73 7.43 -20.24
C ASP A 8 -0.44 6.25 -21.16
N GLU A 9 0.71 5.59 -21.00
CA GLU A 9 1.03 4.37 -21.75
C GLU A 9 0.07 3.23 -21.39
N ARG A 10 -0.29 3.10 -20.11
CA ARG A 10 -1.27 2.10 -19.64
C ARG A 10 -2.67 2.35 -20.21
N TRP A 11 -3.11 3.60 -20.29
CA TRP A 11 -4.37 3.96 -20.97
C TRP A 11 -4.30 3.75 -22.48
N THR A 12 -3.15 4.00 -23.09
CA THR A 12 -2.92 3.73 -24.52
C THR A 12 -3.08 2.24 -24.83
N ILE A 13 -2.61 1.34 -23.95
CA ILE A 13 -2.82 -0.11 -24.08
C ILE A 13 -4.32 -0.44 -24.12
N VAL A 14 -5.10 0.11 -23.20
CA VAL A 14 -6.55 -0.14 -23.11
C VAL A 14 -7.27 0.37 -24.36
N ARG A 15 -6.99 1.61 -24.78
CA ARG A 15 -7.57 2.20 -25.99
C ARG A 15 -7.25 1.36 -27.23
N LEU A 16 -5.98 1.01 -27.42
CA LEU A 16 -5.56 0.21 -28.57
C LEU A 16 -6.24 -1.16 -28.59
N ARG A 17 -6.48 -1.77 -27.43
CA ARG A 17 -7.09 -3.09 -27.35
C ARG A 17 -8.61 -3.06 -27.51
N TYR A 18 -9.31 -2.16 -26.84
CA TYR A 18 -10.77 -2.17 -26.74
C TYR A 18 -11.44 -1.22 -27.74
N ASP A 19 -10.84 -0.07 -28.04
CA ASP A 19 -11.44 0.92 -28.95
C ASP A 19 -10.99 0.71 -30.40
N GLU A 20 -9.74 0.29 -30.61
CA GLU A 20 -9.12 0.14 -31.94
C GLU A 20 -8.92 -1.33 -32.38
N ASP A 21 -9.31 -2.30 -31.53
CA ASP A 21 -9.15 -3.76 -31.69
C ASP A 21 -7.78 -4.20 -32.26
N LYS A 22 -6.71 -3.57 -31.78
CA LYS A 22 -5.35 -3.93 -32.20
C LYS A 22 -4.90 -5.23 -31.55
N PRO A 23 -4.11 -6.06 -32.25
CA PRO A 23 -3.53 -7.26 -31.68
C PRO A 23 -2.46 -6.91 -30.65
N ILE A 24 -2.26 -7.79 -29.67
CA ILE A 24 -1.28 -7.59 -28.58
C ILE A 24 0.15 -7.41 -29.11
N SER A 25 0.52 -8.11 -30.19
CA SER A 25 1.82 -7.94 -30.86
C SER A 25 2.05 -6.51 -31.31
N TYR A 26 1.05 -5.89 -31.94
CA TYR A 26 1.12 -4.49 -32.37
C TYR A 26 1.32 -3.54 -31.18
N ILE A 27 0.61 -3.77 -30.07
CA ILE A 27 0.71 -2.93 -28.87
C ILE A 27 2.11 -3.03 -28.24
N VAL A 28 2.66 -4.25 -28.21
CA VAL A 28 4.02 -4.53 -27.75
C VAL A 28 5.06 -3.79 -28.57
N ASP A 29 4.97 -3.88 -29.89
CA ASP A 29 5.90 -3.20 -30.79
C ASP A 29 5.76 -1.68 -30.70
N LYS A 30 4.52 -1.18 -30.61
CA LYS A 30 4.21 0.25 -30.55
C LYS A 30 4.75 0.92 -29.27
N LEU A 31 4.64 0.24 -28.13
CA LEU A 31 5.04 0.76 -26.83
C LEU A 31 6.40 0.25 -26.35
N ASN A 32 7.05 -0.60 -27.15
CA ASN A 32 8.31 -1.27 -26.80
C ASN A 32 8.27 -1.89 -25.39
N THR A 33 7.22 -2.67 -25.13
CA THR A 33 6.94 -3.29 -23.83
C THR A 33 6.75 -4.79 -23.96
N SER A 34 6.80 -5.55 -22.86
CA SER A 34 6.63 -7.00 -22.94
C SER A 34 5.15 -7.39 -23.10
N GLN A 35 4.88 -8.52 -23.76
CA GLN A 35 3.52 -9.09 -23.84
C GLN A 35 2.92 -9.30 -22.45
N SER A 36 3.72 -9.80 -21.50
CA SER A 36 3.30 -10.00 -20.11
C SER A 36 2.82 -8.70 -19.47
N THR A 37 3.51 -7.58 -19.72
CA THR A 37 3.10 -6.27 -19.22
C THR A 37 1.75 -5.84 -19.81
N VAL A 38 1.53 -6.05 -21.11
CA VAL A 38 0.26 -5.74 -21.76
C VAL A 38 -0.88 -6.56 -21.15
N TYR A 39 -0.69 -7.87 -20.97
CA TYR A 39 -1.69 -8.72 -20.33
C TYR A 39 -1.99 -8.31 -18.89
N LEU A 40 -0.97 -7.94 -18.10
CA LEU A 40 -1.17 -7.45 -16.73
C LEU A 40 -2.03 -6.19 -16.68
N VAL A 41 -1.74 -5.21 -17.55
CA VAL A 41 -2.52 -3.96 -17.61
C VAL A 41 -3.96 -4.23 -18.05
N LEU A 42 -4.17 -5.09 -19.05
CA LEU A 42 -5.51 -5.44 -19.52
C LEU A 42 -6.30 -6.23 -18.46
N ALA A 43 -5.64 -7.12 -17.71
CA ALA A 43 -6.25 -7.86 -16.61
C ALA A 43 -6.63 -6.93 -15.44
N GLU A 44 -5.74 -5.99 -15.09
CA GLU A 44 -6.00 -4.96 -14.07
C GLU A 44 -7.19 -4.08 -14.46
N PHE A 45 -7.24 -3.63 -15.72
CA PHE A 45 -8.36 -2.86 -16.25
C PHE A 45 -9.67 -3.66 -16.28
N HIS A 46 -9.64 -4.93 -16.70
CA HIS A 46 -10.82 -5.79 -16.69
C HIS A 46 -11.36 -6.00 -15.27
N HIS A 47 -10.49 -6.11 -14.27
CA HIS A 47 -10.92 -6.35 -12.89
C HIS A 47 -11.40 -5.09 -12.16
N THR A 48 -10.75 -3.94 -12.41
CA THR A 48 -10.97 -2.71 -11.61
C THR A 48 -11.59 -1.55 -12.38
N GLY A 49 -11.66 -1.64 -13.72
CA GLY A 49 -12.00 -0.52 -14.60
C GLY A 49 -10.94 0.58 -14.64
N GLN A 50 -9.80 0.38 -13.97
CA GLN A 50 -8.71 1.35 -13.88
C GLN A 50 -7.41 0.74 -14.39
N THR A 51 -6.58 1.56 -15.02
CA THR A 51 -5.29 1.14 -15.56
C THR A 51 -4.16 1.22 -14.55
N SER A 52 -4.44 1.63 -13.31
CA SER A 52 -3.50 1.72 -12.20
C SER A 52 -4.24 1.42 -10.92
N ASN A 53 -3.70 0.57 -10.07
CA ASN A 53 -4.21 0.34 -8.72
C ASN A 53 -4.26 1.69 -7.96
N PRO A 54 -5.46 2.24 -7.66
CA PRO A 54 -5.62 3.55 -7.05
C PRO A 54 -5.13 3.56 -5.60
N LYS A 55 -4.91 2.39 -5.01
CA LYS A 55 -4.31 2.24 -3.70
C LYS A 55 -2.86 1.81 -3.92
N PRO A 56 -1.86 2.69 -3.76
CA PRO A 56 -0.57 2.18 -3.31
C PRO A 56 -0.88 1.33 -2.09
N SER A 57 -0.49 0.05 -2.09
CA SER A 57 -0.47 -0.72 -0.84
C SER A 57 0.42 0.10 0.09
N GLY A 58 -0.19 0.90 0.97
CA GLY A 58 0.53 1.72 1.92
C GLY A 58 1.49 0.77 2.61
N ARG A 59 2.79 0.94 2.40
CA ARG A 59 3.77 0.13 3.11
C ARG A 59 3.59 0.47 4.59
N GLY A 60 3.10 -0.51 5.35
CA GLY A 60 2.85 -0.41 6.79
C GLY A 60 1.55 -1.10 7.18
N THR A 61 1.62 -1.89 8.25
CA THR A 61 0.44 -2.41 8.94
C THR A 61 -0.38 -1.24 9.47
N SER A 62 -1.71 -1.37 9.49
CA SER A 62 -2.58 -0.41 10.18
C SER A 62 -2.07 -0.22 11.61
N ARG A 63 -1.86 1.03 12.03
CA ARG A 63 -1.40 1.32 13.39
C ARG A 63 -2.54 1.01 14.36
N ILE A 64 -2.21 0.32 15.45
CA ILE A 64 -3.14 0.09 16.56
C ILE A 64 -3.36 1.41 17.32
N LEU A 65 -2.29 2.20 17.47
CA LEU A 65 -2.33 3.48 18.14
C LEU A 65 -2.72 4.61 17.20
N THR A 66 -3.72 5.37 17.62
CA THR A 66 -4.16 6.63 17.03
C THR A 66 -3.23 7.78 17.43
N GLN A 67 -3.45 8.96 16.86
CA GLN A 67 -2.67 10.15 17.19
C GLN A 67 -2.92 10.62 18.64
N ASP A 68 -4.11 10.41 19.17
CA ASP A 68 -4.49 10.77 20.54
C ASP A 68 -3.79 9.86 21.55
N ASP A 69 -3.74 8.55 21.26
CA ASP A 69 -2.99 7.58 22.06
C ASP A 69 -1.49 7.96 22.13
N ILE A 70 -0.91 8.42 21.01
CA ILE A 70 0.48 8.94 20.99
C ILE A 70 0.62 10.20 21.85
N GLY A 71 -0.41 11.05 21.88
CA GLY A 71 -0.48 12.23 22.74
C GLY A 71 -0.44 11.85 24.22
N LEU A 72 -1.21 10.85 24.63
CA LEU A 72 -1.22 10.31 25.98
C LEU A 72 0.17 9.81 26.38
N VAL A 73 0.77 8.91 25.58
CA VAL A 73 2.13 8.38 25.85
C VAL A 73 3.16 9.51 25.99
N ARG A 74 3.09 10.52 25.11
CA ARG A 74 3.99 11.68 25.20
C ARG A 74 3.79 12.50 26.47
N SER A 75 2.55 12.62 26.96
CA SER A 75 2.27 13.33 28.20
C SER A 75 2.82 12.58 29.42
N MET A 76 2.66 11.25 29.45
CA MET A 76 3.21 10.39 30.50
C MET A 76 4.74 10.49 30.55
N LEU A 77 5.41 10.37 29.39
CA LEU A 77 6.88 10.50 29.30
C LEU A 77 7.38 11.90 29.72
N LYS A 78 6.59 12.94 29.51
CA LYS A 78 6.95 14.31 29.96
C LYS A 78 6.78 14.49 31.46
N GLN A 79 5.78 13.86 32.06
CA GLN A 79 5.51 13.94 33.50
C GLN A 79 6.48 13.06 34.30
N SER A 80 6.73 11.85 33.80
CA SER A 80 7.67 10.89 34.39
C SER A 80 8.49 10.23 33.27
N PRO A 81 9.70 10.72 33.00
CA PRO A 81 10.59 10.13 31.99
C PRO A 81 11.04 8.70 32.32
N SER A 82 10.88 8.29 33.58
CA SER A 82 11.20 6.94 34.07
C SER A 82 9.98 6.01 34.10
N VAL A 83 8.86 6.39 33.46
CA VAL A 83 7.69 5.53 33.33
C VAL A 83 8.06 4.22 32.64
N PHE A 84 7.62 3.12 33.23
CA PHE A 84 7.84 1.79 32.69
C PHE A 84 6.86 1.50 31.55
N LEU A 85 7.21 0.52 30.71
CA LEU A 85 6.43 0.22 29.51
C LEU A 85 5.07 -0.43 29.83
N ASP A 86 5.02 -1.23 30.89
CA ASP A 86 3.79 -1.81 31.45
C ASP A 86 2.84 -0.72 31.96
N GLU A 87 3.34 0.30 32.67
CA GLU A 87 2.51 1.44 33.10
C GLU A 87 1.88 2.19 31.91
N VAL A 88 2.62 2.30 30.79
CA VAL A 88 2.08 2.87 29.55
C VAL A 88 1.05 1.96 28.90
N GLN A 89 1.21 0.64 28.98
CA GLN A 89 0.26 -0.33 28.46
C GLN A 89 -1.04 -0.33 29.25
N ASP A 90 -0.96 -0.29 30.59
CA ASP A 90 -2.12 -0.22 31.48
C ASP A 90 -2.95 1.02 31.18
N ALA A 91 -2.30 2.19 31.04
CA ALA A 91 -2.99 3.45 30.69
C ALA A 91 -3.66 3.40 29.31
N LEU A 92 -3.07 2.69 28.34
CA LEU A 92 -3.68 2.49 27.03
C LEU A 92 -4.85 1.49 27.09
N GLU A 93 -4.76 0.47 27.95
CA GLU A 93 -5.84 -0.50 28.16
C GLU A 93 -7.06 0.13 28.83
N GLU A 94 -6.87 1.09 29.76
CA GLU A 94 -7.96 1.89 30.35
C GLU A 94 -8.76 2.66 29.29
N GLU A 95 -8.10 3.12 28.22
CA GLU A 95 -8.73 3.77 27.06
C GLU A 95 -9.27 2.76 26.01
N GLY A 96 -9.26 1.46 26.35
CA GLY A 96 -9.75 0.37 25.49
C GLY A 96 -8.79 -0.02 24.36
N ARG A 97 -7.51 0.33 24.46
CA ARG A 97 -6.47 -0.03 23.48
C ARG A 97 -5.65 -1.22 23.98
N GLN A 98 -5.94 -2.41 23.47
CA GLN A 98 -5.10 -3.57 23.74
C GLN A 98 -3.83 -3.53 22.88
N VAL A 99 -2.68 -3.31 23.52
CA VAL A 99 -1.37 -3.30 22.87
C VAL A 99 -0.55 -4.47 23.39
N SER A 100 -0.45 -5.54 22.60
CA SER A 100 0.41 -6.68 22.93
C SER A 100 1.79 -6.51 22.32
N LEU A 101 2.84 -6.78 23.11
CA LEU A 101 4.19 -6.90 22.56
C LEU A 101 4.27 -8.19 21.74
N HIS A 102 4.24 -8.09 20.42
CA HIS A 102 4.76 -9.16 19.57
C HIS A 102 6.28 -9.08 19.60
N LEU A 103 6.90 -9.64 20.63
CA LEU A 103 8.34 -9.86 20.63
C LEU A 103 8.64 -10.84 19.49
N PRO A 104 9.47 -10.47 18.49
CA PRO A 104 9.88 -11.42 17.48
C PRO A 104 10.56 -12.59 18.20
N LYS A 105 10.08 -13.82 17.94
CA LYS A 105 10.78 -15.02 18.40
C LYS A 105 12.23 -14.91 17.91
N ASP A 106 13.16 -14.96 18.85
CA ASP A 106 14.60 -14.92 18.60
C ASP A 106 14.96 -15.76 17.37
N ARG A 107 15.76 -15.16 16.49
CA ARG A 107 16.33 -15.79 15.30
C ARG A 107 17.64 -16.49 15.64
#